data_AF-A0A8S3WL94-F1
#
_entry.id   AF-A0A8S3WL94-F1
#
_cell.length_a   1.000
_cell.length_b   1.000
_cell.length_c   1.000
_cell.angle_alpha   90.00
_cell.angle_beta   90.00
_cell.angle_gamma   90.00
#
_symmetry.space_group_name_H-M   'P 1'
#
loop_
_entity.id
_entity.type
_entity.pdbx_description
1 polymer ?
#
loop_
_entity_poly.entity_id
_entity_poly.type
_entity_poly.pdbx_seq_one_letter_code
_entity_poly.pdbx_strand_id
1 'polypeptide(L)'
;MYTLHIKKKEEAYSAKSNAIQEMSDDVVVVSMDMQSVLLSPKLHVSEQYYKMKLALHNYTFYVKNTKDVYLYVWHEGEGGITANNITSCIINFLEVYCGNKKKVILISDGCAYQNKNKVLCSALANLSAVKELTIEQIILEKEHTVMEVDNVHSTLEKSLRHQFLHQWIMCPG
;
A
#
# COMPACT_ATOMS: atom_id res chain seq x y z
N MET A 1 -27.10 -12.28 -8.73
CA MET A 1 -25.76 -12.27 -8.09
C MET A 1 -24.71 -11.61 -8.97
N TYR A 2 -24.64 -11.92 -10.28
CA TYR A 2 -23.73 -11.28 -11.26
C TYR A 2 -23.94 -9.76 -11.45
N THR A 3 -25.20 -9.31 -11.57
CA THR A 3 -25.55 -7.89 -11.77
C THR A 3 -25.15 -7.00 -10.59
N LEU A 4 -25.12 -7.53 -9.37
CA LEU A 4 -24.71 -6.79 -8.18
C LEU A 4 -23.21 -6.53 -8.16
N HIS A 5 -22.40 -7.50 -8.59
CA HIS A 5 -20.95 -7.35 -8.68
C HIS A 5 -20.56 -6.33 -9.76
N ILE A 6 -21.22 -6.34 -10.92
CA ILE A 6 -21.01 -5.33 -11.97
C ILE A 6 -21.33 -3.93 -11.45
N LYS A 7 -22.48 -3.77 -10.77
CA LYS A 7 -22.88 -2.47 -10.23
C LYS A 7 -21.88 -1.92 -9.20
N LYS A 8 -21.44 -2.76 -8.27
CA LYS A 8 -20.44 -2.36 -7.26
C LYS A 8 -19.08 -2.04 -7.88
N LYS A 9 -18.70 -2.76 -8.93
CA LYS A 9 -17.52 -2.44 -9.74
C LYS A 9 -17.64 -1.03 -10.32
N GLU A 10 -18.73 -0.72 -11.01
CA GLU A 10 -18.98 0.62 -11.59
C GLU A 10 -19.02 1.72 -10.51
N GLU A 11 -19.65 1.45 -9.36
CA GLU A 11 -19.66 2.35 -8.20
C GLU A 11 -18.23 2.61 -7.69
N ALA A 12 -17.39 1.58 -7.57
CA ALA A 12 -16.02 1.72 -7.13
C ALA A 12 -15.15 2.50 -8.15
N TYR A 13 -15.35 2.29 -9.46
CA TYR A 13 -14.66 3.04 -10.50
C TYR A 13 -15.08 4.51 -10.53
N SER A 14 -16.38 4.78 -10.42
CA SER A 14 -16.88 6.16 -10.34
C SER A 14 -16.40 6.86 -9.07
N ALA A 15 -16.40 6.19 -7.92
CA ALA A 15 -15.82 6.71 -6.68
C ALA A 15 -14.33 7.02 -6.82
N LYS A 16 -13.54 6.14 -7.46
CA LYS A 16 -12.13 6.39 -7.76
C LYS A 16 -11.95 7.60 -8.68
N SER A 17 -12.77 7.72 -9.73
CA SER A 17 -12.72 8.88 -10.65
C SER A 17 -13.08 10.18 -9.94
N ASN A 18 -14.10 10.16 -9.08
CA ASN A 18 -14.52 11.33 -8.30
C ASN A 18 -13.44 11.73 -7.30
N ALA A 19 -12.82 10.77 -6.60
CA ALA A 19 -11.71 11.05 -5.70
C ALA A 19 -10.54 11.74 -6.43
N ILE A 20 -10.21 11.28 -7.65
CA ILE A 20 -9.19 11.92 -8.49
C ILE A 20 -9.61 13.35 -8.87
N GLN A 21 -10.89 13.62 -9.11
CA GLN A 21 -11.37 14.98 -9.40
C GLN A 21 -11.37 15.89 -8.16
N GLU A 22 -11.52 15.33 -6.96
CA GLU A 22 -11.45 16.06 -5.68
C GLU A 22 -10.00 16.42 -5.26
N MET A 23 -8.99 16.01 -6.02
CA MET A 23 -7.60 16.33 -5.71
C MET A 23 -7.37 17.84 -5.65
N SER A 24 -6.87 18.30 -4.51
CA SER A 24 -6.52 19.69 -4.25
C SER A 24 -5.27 19.74 -3.37
N ASP A 25 -4.77 20.92 -3.04
CA ASP A 25 -3.68 21.03 -2.08
C ASP A 25 -4.12 20.58 -0.67
N ASP A 26 -5.40 20.74 -0.31
CA ASP A 26 -5.93 20.28 0.99
C ASP A 26 -6.37 18.80 1.01
N VAL A 27 -6.54 18.18 -0.17
CA VAL A 27 -7.12 16.83 -0.35
C VAL A 27 -6.13 15.93 -1.07
N VAL A 28 -5.61 14.93 -0.36
CA VAL A 28 -4.67 13.95 -0.95
C VAL A 28 -5.37 12.63 -1.25
N VAL A 29 -5.10 12.09 -2.43
CA VAL A 29 -5.57 10.77 -2.83
C VAL A 29 -4.38 9.83 -2.89
N VAL A 30 -4.47 8.72 -2.16
CA VAL A 30 -3.39 7.73 -2.04
C VAL A 30 -3.92 6.37 -2.44
N SER A 31 -3.21 5.69 -3.33
CA SER A 31 -3.46 4.29 -3.66
C SER A 31 -2.47 3.41 -2.91
N MET A 32 -2.97 2.41 -2.20
CA MET A 32 -2.15 1.50 -1.40
C MET A 32 -2.34 0.05 -1.84
N ASP A 33 -1.23 -0.66 -2.00
CA ASP A 33 -1.25 -2.07 -2.35
C ASP A 33 -0.05 -2.83 -1.76
N MET A 34 -0.28 -4.11 -1.48
CA MET A 34 0.76 -5.01 -0.99
C MET A 34 1.29 -5.87 -2.12
N GLN A 35 2.59 -5.74 -2.40
CA GLN A 35 3.22 -6.55 -3.42
C GLN A 35 3.28 -8.02 -2.99
N SER A 36 3.26 -8.92 -3.97
CA SER A 36 3.59 -10.34 -3.75
C SER A 36 4.95 -10.50 -3.05
N VAL A 37 5.07 -11.53 -2.20
CA VAL A 37 6.27 -11.77 -1.38
C VAL A 37 7.50 -11.89 -2.27
N LEU A 38 8.49 -11.04 -2.02
CA LEU A 38 9.77 -11.06 -2.70
C LEU A 38 10.71 -12.00 -1.94
N LEU A 39 11.46 -12.84 -2.66
CA LEU A 39 12.46 -13.72 -2.05
C LEU A 39 13.87 -13.13 -2.25
N SER A 40 14.66 -13.08 -1.18
CA SER A 40 16.05 -12.60 -1.16
C SER A 40 16.97 -13.62 -0.47
N PRO A 41 18.23 -13.81 -0.92
CA PRO A 41 18.90 -13.14 -2.04
C PRO A 41 18.59 -13.79 -3.40
N LYS A 42 18.51 -12.97 -4.46
CA LYS A 42 18.48 -13.40 -5.86
C LYS A 42 19.92 -13.55 -6.38
N LEU A 43 20.48 -14.76 -6.35
CA LEU A 43 21.81 -15.09 -6.88
C LEU A 43 21.67 -15.88 -8.18
N HIS A 44 22.54 -15.61 -9.16
CA HIS A 44 22.44 -16.15 -10.51
C HIS A 44 23.06 -17.56 -10.69
N VAL A 45 23.14 -18.37 -9.63
CA VAL A 45 23.93 -19.62 -9.63
C VAL A 45 23.21 -20.74 -8.87
N SER A 46 23.43 -21.98 -9.31
CA SER A 46 22.96 -23.25 -8.71
C SER A 46 23.17 -23.39 -7.19
N GLU A 47 24.05 -22.58 -6.58
CA GLU A 47 24.24 -22.47 -5.12
C GLU A 47 23.03 -21.93 -4.36
N GLN A 48 22.06 -21.32 -5.07
CA GLN A 48 20.82 -20.80 -4.48
C GLN A 48 19.90 -21.90 -3.94
N TYR A 49 20.07 -23.16 -4.41
CA TYR A 49 19.25 -24.29 -3.99
C TYR A 49 19.46 -24.66 -2.52
N TYR A 50 20.65 -24.36 -1.97
CA TYR A 50 21.04 -24.77 -0.61
C TYR A 50 20.95 -23.65 0.43
N LYS A 51 20.56 -22.43 0.05
CA LYS A 51 20.46 -21.28 0.97
C LYS A 51 19.00 -20.97 1.28
N MET A 52 18.69 -20.73 2.56
CA MET A 52 17.37 -20.25 2.99
C MET A 52 17.07 -18.90 2.34
N LYS A 53 15.89 -18.79 1.73
CA LYS A 53 15.40 -17.55 1.12
C LYS A 53 14.63 -16.80 2.19
N LEU A 54 15.00 -15.55 2.42
CA LEU A 54 14.27 -14.62 3.26
C LEU A 54 13.06 -14.09 2.49
N ALA A 55 11.89 -14.18 3.11
CA ALA A 55 10.68 -13.51 2.62
C ALA A 55 10.74 -12.01 2.96
N LEU A 56 10.65 -11.19 1.93
CA LEU A 56 10.53 -9.74 1.99
C LEU A 56 9.09 -9.34 1.67
N HIS A 57 8.55 -8.49 2.51
CA HIS A 57 7.24 -7.88 2.36
C HIS A 57 7.43 -6.43 1.93
N ASN A 58 6.70 -6.01 0.90
CA ASN A 58 6.72 -4.64 0.41
C ASN A 58 5.29 -4.09 0.40
N TYR A 59 5.07 -3.02 1.15
CA TYR A 59 3.82 -2.29 1.16
C TYR A 59 4.03 -0.92 0.53
N THR A 60 3.28 -0.64 -0.54
CA THR A 60 3.51 0.51 -1.40
C THR A 60 2.36 1.49 -1.28
N PHE A 61 2.70 2.76 -1.06
CA PHE A 61 1.77 3.88 -1.15
C PHE A 61 2.14 4.73 -2.36
N TYR A 62 1.16 4.99 -3.22
CA TYR A 62 1.30 5.86 -4.36
C TYR A 62 0.43 7.10 -4.14
N VAL A 63 1.06 8.26 -4.01
CA VAL A 63 0.34 9.52 -3.85
C VAL A 63 0.02 10.09 -5.21
N LYS A 64 -1.27 10.19 -5.55
CA LYS A 64 -1.70 10.62 -6.88
C LYS A 64 -1.43 12.10 -7.14
N ASN A 65 -1.50 12.94 -6.11
CA ASN A 65 -1.31 14.39 -6.23
C ASN A 65 0.11 14.74 -6.73
N THR A 66 1.14 14.17 -6.09
CA THR A 66 2.55 14.45 -6.41
C THR A 66 3.18 13.39 -7.30
N LYS A 67 2.54 12.23 -7.47
CA LYS A 67 3.07 11.02 -8.10
C LYS A 67 4.25 10.40 -7.34
N ASP A 68 4.36 10.72 -6.04
CA ASP A 68 5.38 10.13 -5.19
C ASP A 68 5.02 8.70 -4.80
N VAL A 69 6.06 7.89 -4.64
CA VAL A 69 5.97 6.49 -4.23
C VAL A 69 6.67 6.33 -2.89
N TYR A 70 5.98 5.79 -1.90
CA TYR A 70 6.54 5.41 -0.61
C TYR A 70 6.50 3.89 -0.45
N LEU A 71 7.64 3.32 -0.07
CA LEU A 71 7.82 1.87 0.06
C LEU A 71 8.16 1.54 1.50
N TYR A 72 7.37 0.66 2.10
CA TYR A 72 7.63 0.07 3.39
C TYR A 72 8.04 -1.38 3.17
N VAL A 73 9.34 -1.64 3.28
CA VAL A 73 9.92 -2.96 3.06
C VAL A 73 10.45 -3.49 4.38
N TRP A 74 10.07 -4.71 4.73
CA TRP A 74 10.59 -5.42 5.89
C TRP A 74 10.75 -6.92 5.58
N HIS A 75 11.63 -7.61 6.30
CA HIS A 75 11.80 -9.06 6.15
C HIS A 75 11.01 -9.83 7.21
N GLU A 76 10.76 -11.12 6.95
CA GLU A 76 9.99 -12.01 7.86
C GLU A 76 10.54 -12.10 9.29
N GLY A 77 11.84 -11.81 9.46
CA GLY A 77 12.51 -11.76 10.76
C GLY A 77 12.24 -10.49 11.57
N GLU A 78 11.84 -9.40 10.91
CA GLU A 78 11.42 -8.14 11.56
C GLU A 78 9.93 -8.14 11.88
N GLY A 79 9.13 -8.86 11.09
CA GLY A 79 7.70 -8.99 11.34
C GLY A 79 6.94 -9.70 10.22
N GLY A 80 5.81 -10.28 10.59
CA GLY A 80 4.90 -10.91 9.62
C GLY A 80 3.92 -9.93 8.98
N ILE A 81 3.15 -10.45 8.02
CA ILE A 81 1.99 -9.76 7.44
C ILE A 81 0.83 -9.83 8.44
N THR A 82 0.88 -8.99 9.49
CA THR A 82 -0.22 -8.87 10.45
C THR A 82 -0.95 -7.55 10.26
N ALA A 83 -2.23 -7.52 10.65
CA ALA A 83 -3.01 -6.30 10.58
C ALA A 83 -2.43 -5.16 11.43
N ASN A 84 -1.76 -5.47 12.55
CA ASN A 84 -1.09 -4.46 13.37
C ASN A 84 0.07 -3.83 12.63
N ASN A 85 0.96 -4.63 12.02
CA ASN A 85 2.09 -4.12 11.23
C ASN A 85 1.61 -3.24 10.08
N ILE A 86 0.61 -3.71 9.32
CA ILE A 86 0.03 -2.93 8.21
C ILE A 86 -0.58 -1.63 8.72
N THR A 87 -1.34 -1.69 9.81
CA THR A 87 -1.97 -0.50 10.42
C THR A 87 -0.90 0.50 10.87
N SER A 88 0.17 0.05 11.52
CA SER A 88 1.29 0.93 11.91
C SER A 88 1.96 1.58 10.72
N CYS A 89 2.17 0.87 9.61
CA CYS A 89 2.72 1.45 8.38
C CYS A 89 1.80 2.54 7.81
N ILE A 90 0.48 2.31 7.78
CA ILE A 90 -0.50 3.29 7.29
C ILE A 90 -0.51 4.53 8.19
N ILE A 91 -0.55 4.35 9.52
CA ILE A 91 -0.53 5.46 10.47
C ILE A 91 0.74 6.29 10.30
N ASN A 92 1.91 5.64 10.29
CA ASN A 92 3.18 6.32 10.13
C ASN A 92 3.22 7.13 8.82
N PHE A 93 2.75 6.52 7.72
CA PHE A 93 2.63 7.23 6.44
C PHE A 93 1.71 8.46 6.54
N LEU A 94 0.53 8.33 7.13
CA LEU A 94 -0.40 9.43 7.33
C LEU A 94 0.18 10.52 8.23
N GLU A 95 0.94 10.15 9.25
CA GLU A 95 1.54 11.12 10.16
C GLU A 95 2.64 11.94 9.51
N VAL A 96 3.49 11.30 8.71
CA VAL A 96 4.61 11.94 8.01
C VAL A 96 4.10 12.77 6.83
N TYR A 97 3.17 12.25 6.03
CA TYR A 97 2.75 12.87 4.78
C TYR A 97 1.59 13.85 4.94
N CYS A 98 0.61 13.53 5.80
CA CYS A 98 -0.67 14.25 5.86
C CYS A 98 -0.71 15.32 6.95
N GLY A 99 0.41 15.67 7.57
CA GLY A 99 0.46 16.64 8.68
C GLY A 99 -0.17 18.01 8.37
N ASN A 100 -0.21 18.41 7.10
CA ASN A 100 -0.79 19.69 6.65
C ASN A 100 -2.08 19.53 5.82
N LYS A 101 -2.61 18.32 5.66
CA LYS A 101 -3.75 18.03 4.75
C LYS A 101 -5.05 17.91 5.56
N LYS A 102 -6.17 18.40 5.02
CA LYS A 102 -7.48 18.35 5.70
C LYS A 102 -8.23 17.05 5.41
N LYS A 103 -8.05 16.49 4.21
CA LYS A 103 -8.74 15.27 3.77
C LYS A 103 -7.76 14.32 3.10
N VAL A 104 -7.88 13.03 3.43
CA VAL A 104 -7.12 11.94 2.82
C VAL A 104 -8.11 10.90 2.30
N ILE A 105 -7.98 10.56 1.03
CA ILE A 105 -8.75 9.49 0.39
C ILE A 105 -7.80 8.32 0.13
N LEU A 106 -7.97 7.25 0.89
CA LEU A 106 -7.22 6.01 0.78
C LEU A 106 -7.95 5.03 -0.14
N ILE A 107 -7.30 4.64 -1.23
CA ILE A 107 -7.82 3.67 -2.20
C ILE A 107 -7.06 2.36 -2.02
N SER A 108 -7.77 1.28 -1.72
CA SER A 108 -7.16 -0.04 -1.52
C SER A 108 -7.90 -1.16 -2.22
N ASP A 109 -7.23 -2.29 -2.42
CA ASP A 109 -7.87 -3.54 -2.81
C ASP A 109 -8.82 -4.05 -1.70
N GLY A 110 -9.77 -4.90 -2.11
CA GLY A 110 -10.76 -5.55 -1.26
C GLY A 110 -10.24 -6.68 -0.37
N CYS A 111 -8.94 -6.77 -0.09
CA CYS A 111 -8.39 -7.80 0.79
C CYS A 111 -8.80 -7.54 2.23
N ALA A 112 -9.78 -8.32 2.70
CA ALA A 112 -10.38 -8.12 4.02
C ALA A 112 -9.37 -8.23 5.17
N TYR A 113 -8.38 -9.10 5.04
CA TYR A 113 -7.36 -9.33 6.05
C TYR A 113 -6.41 -8.14 6.25
N GLN A 114 -6.20 -7.34 5.20
CA GLN A 114 -5.22 -6.26 5.18
C GLN A 114 -5.89 -4.90 5.37
N ASN A 115 -6.94 -4.63 4.61
CA ASN A 115 -7.53 -3.29 4.50
C ASN A 115 -8.91 -3.19 5.16
N LYS A 116 -9.50 -4.30 5.63
CA LYS A 116 -10.83 -4.35 6.25
C LYS A 116 -10.80 -4.94 7.65
N ASN A 117 -9.94 -4.38 8.51
CA ASN A 117 -9.77 -4.81 9.89
C ASN A 117 -10.27 -3.76 10.89
N LYS A 118 -10.88 -4.21 12.00
CA LYS A 118 -11.24 -3.38 13.16
C LYS A 118 -10.06 -2.59 13.72
N VAL A 119 -8.86 -3.18 13.72
CA VAL A 119 -7.64 -2.51 14.18
C VAL A 119 -7.38 -1.26 13.35
N LEU A 120 -7.40 -1.40 12.01
CA LEU A 120 -7.19 -0.30 11.09
C LEU A 120 -8.29 0.77 11.26
N CYS A 121 -9.56 0.37 11.27
CA CYS A 121 -10.67 1.31 11.44
C CYS A 121 -10.57 2.10 12.76
N SER A 122 -10.25 1.41 13.87
CA SER A 122 -10.10 2.05 15.17
C SER A 122 -8.94 3.05 15.19
N ALA A 123 -7.84 2.70 14.55
CA ALA A 123 -6.67 3.56 14.55
C ALA A 123 -6.82 4.78 13.62
N LEU A 124 -7.46 4.60 12.46
CA LEU A 124 -7.81 5.71 11.57
C LEU A 124 -8.81 6.66 12.24
N ALA A 125 -9.82 6.15 12.94
CA ALA A 125 -10.77 6.97 13.69
C ALA A 125 -10.07 7.79 14.77
N ASN A 126 -9.13 7.19 15.51
CA ASN A 126 -8.34 7.90 16.51
C ASN A 126 -7.47 9.00 15.88
N LEU A 127 -6.79 8.69 14.76
CA LEU A 127 -5.96 9.66 14.06
C LEU A 127 -6.78 10.83 13.51
N SER A 128 -7.97 10.54 12.97
CA SER A 128 -8.92 11.54 12.49
C SER A 128 -9.34 12.49 13.62
N ALA A 129 -9.60 11.97 14.82
CA ALA A 129 -9.96 12.78 15.98
C ALA A 129 -8.80 13.64 16.50
N VAL A 130 -7.58 13.09 16.52
CA VAL A 130 -6.39 13.80 17.04
C VAL A 130 -5.90 14.88 16.09
N LYS A 131 -5.95 14.64 14.77
CA LYS A 131 -5.41 15.54 13.74
C LYS A 131 -6.48 16.37 13.01
N GLU A 132 -7.74 16.28 13.42
CA GLU A 132 -8.89 16.90 12.74
C GLU A 132 -8.91 16.63 11.22
N LEU A 133 -8.51 15.41 10.85
CA LEU A 133 -8.29 15.01 9.47
C LEU A 133 -9.41 14.09 9.00
N THR A 134 -10.01 14.38 7.84
CA THR A 134 -11.07 13.54 7.28
C THR A 134 -10.45 12.40 6.48
N ILE A 135 -10.63 11.16 6.94
CA ILE A 135 -10.11 9.96 6.27
C ILE A 135 -11.28 9.23 5.59
N GLU A 136 -11.21 9.12 4.27
CA GLU A 136 -12.14 8.31 3.49
C GLU A 136 -11.42 7.09 2.95
N GLN A 137 -12.01 5.91 3.12
CA GLN A 137 -11.46 4.67 2.60
C GLN A 137 -12.35 4.11 1.49
N ILE A 138 -11.80 4.07 0.28
CA ILE A 138 -12.45 3.48 -0.89
C ILE A 138 -11.85 2.09 -1.09
N ILE A 139 -12.68 1.06 -0.87
CA ILE A 139 -12.29 -0.34 -1.05
C ILE A 139 -12.80 -0.83 -2.40
N LEU A 140 -11.88 -1.22 -3.27
CA LEU A 140 -12.17 -1.72 -4.60
C LEU A 140 -12.52 -3.21 -4.55
N GLU A 141 -13.58 -3.66 -5.24
CA GLU A 141 -13.86 -5.10 -5.37
C GLU A 141 -12.79 -5.78 -6.22
N LYS A 142 -12.39 -7.00 -5.81
CA LYS A 142 -11.43 -7.82 -6.57
C LYS A 142 -12.09 -8.24 -7.88
N GLU A 143 -11.47 -7.87 -9.01
CA GLU A 143 -11.21 -8.75 -10.18
C GLU A 143 -10.73 -8.02 -11.44
N HIS A 144 -10.78 -6.69 -11.58
CA HIS A 144 -10.30 -6.04 -12.83
C HIS A 144 -9.73 -4.63 -12.66
N THR A 145 -9.35 -4.26 -11.43
CA THR A 145 -9.00 -2.88 -11.12
C THR A 145 -7.53 -2.62 -11.41
N VAL A 146 -7.24 -1.94 -12.52
CA VAL A 146 -5.90 -1.44 -12.83
C VAL A 146 -5.53 -0.39 -11.77
N MET A 147 -4.58 -0.73 -10.91
CA MET A 147 -4.00 0.20 -9.94
C MET A 147 -2.68 0.74 -10.48
N GLU A 148 -2.42 2.03 -10.27
CA GLU A 148 -1.15 2.64 -10.66
C GLU A 148 0.03 2.03 -9.88
N VAL A 149 -0.27 1.49 -8.69
CA VAL A 149 0.67 0.75 -7.87
C VAL A 149 1.18 -0.51 -8.58
N ASP A 150 0.39 -1.15 -9.44
CA ASP A 150 0.81 -2.32 -10.23
C ASP A 150 1.99 -1.97 -11.17
N ASN A 151 1.96 -0.76 -11.75
CA ASN A 151 3.06 -0.28 -12.58
C ASN A 151 4.34 -0.05 -11.76
N VAL A 152 4.18 0.47 -10.54
CA VAL A 152 5.30 0.66 -9.59
C VAL A 152 5.92 -0.70 -9.24
N HIS A 153 5.10 -1.70 -8.91
CA HIS A 153 5.58 -3.06 -8.61
C HIS A 153 6.30 -3.68 -9.81
N SER A 154 5.74 -3.54 -11.01
CA SER A 154 6.38 -4.06 -12.22
C SER A 154 7.74 -3.41 -12.49
N THR A 155 7.88 -2.12 -12.18
CA THR A 155 9.13 -1.36 -12.33
C THR A 155 10.13 -1.74 -11.25
N LEU A 156 9.68 -1.88 -10.00
CA LEU A 156 10.51 -2.37 -8.89
C LEU A 156 11.03 -3.77 -9.18
N GLU A 157 10.21 -4.69 -9.69
CA GLU A 157 10.66 -6.03 -10.06
C GLU A 157 11.68 -6.01 -11.20
N LYS A 158 11.55 -5.09 -12.17
CA LYS A 158 12.55 -4.91 -13.23
C LYS A 158 13.87 -4.37 -12.66
N SER A 159 13.81 -3.45 -11.71
CA SER A 159 15.00 -2.91 -11.03
C SER A 159 15.69 -3.99 -10.18
N LEU A 160 14.91 -4.71 -9.37
CA LEU A 160 15.37 -5.80 -8.51
C LEU A 160 15.88 -7.02 -9.28
N ARG A 161 15.57 -7.16 -10.58
CA ARG A 161 16.16 -8.19 -11.44
C ARG A 161 17.63 -7.91 -11.78
N HIS A 162 18.07 -6.66 -11.71
CA HIS A 162 19.42 -6.26 -12.12
C HIS A 162 20.37 -5.92 -10.96
N GLN A 163 19.86 -5.74 -9.73
CA GLN A 163 20.69 -5.46 -8.56
C GLN A 163 20.90 -6.71 -7.69
N PHE A 164 22.16 -7.03 -7.43
CA PHE A 164 22.54 -7.93 -6.34
C PHE A 164 22.07 -7.30 -5.02
N LEU A 165 21.14 -7.96 -4.33
CA LEU A 165 20.66 -7.58 -2.99
C LEU A 165 21.77 -7.83 -1.95
N HIS A 166 22.82 -7.03 -1.98
CA HIS A 166 23.80 -6.88 -0.92
C HIS A 166 23.60 -5.49 -0.31
N GLN A 167 22.92 -5.44 0.84
CA GLN A 167 22.75 -4.25 1.68
C GLN A 167 21.81 -3.15 1.12
N TRP A 168 20.62 -3.02 1.72
CA TRP A 168 19.90 -1.74 1.77
C TRP A 168 19.69 -1.33 3.23
N ILE A 169 19.91 -0.04 3.45
CA ILE A 169 20.22 0.61 4.73
C ILE A 169 18.94 0.88 5.53
N MET A 170 19.03 0.65 6.85
CA MET A 170 18.06 1.00 7.89
C MET A 170 17.61 2.47 7.80
N CYS A 171 16.33 2.74 8.10
CA CYS A 171 15.91 4.08 8.49
C CYS A 171 16.80 4.60 9.63
N PRO A 172 17.35 5.82 9.55
CA PRO A 172 18.02 6.43 10.68
C PRO A 172 16.97 6.74 11.76
N GLY A 173 17.25 6.31 12.99
CA GLY A 173 16.54 6.74 14.19
C GLY A 173 16.92 8.15 14.64
#